data_AF-A0A964E4Z8-F1
#
_entry.id   AF-A0A964E4Z8-F1
#
_cell.length_a   1.000
_cell.length_b   1.000
_cell.length_c   1.000
_cell.angle_alpha   90.00
_cell.angle_beta   90.00
_cell.angle_gamma   90.00
#
_symmetry.space_group_name_H-M   'P 1'
#
loop_
_entity.id
_entity.type
_entity.pdbx_description
1 polymer ?
#
loop_
_entity_poly.entity_id
_entity_poly.type
_entity_poly.pdbx_seq_one_letter_code
_entity_poly.pdbx_strand_id
1 'polypeptide(L)'
;MTAHKTRRIGTLGLLAFAGTLALAPMALAQMKGNFAVADANHDGRVTFPEFDAYAMQMLANANGPLAQRFKAMTPQQQQSILQKRFAKRDQGNKGYLDQNDWNAP
;
A
#
# COMPACT_ATOMS: atom_id res chain seq x y z
N MET A 1 2.78 5.42 -60.44
CA MET A 1 2.41 4.38 -59.46
C MET A 1 3.60 4.22 -58.52
N THR A 2 3.61 4.48 -57.22
CA THR A 2 2.60 4.88 -56.23
C THR A 2 3.38 5.43 -55.03
N ALA A 3 2.91 6.52 -54.43
CA ALA A 3 3.49 7.14 -53.25
C ALA A 3 3.26 6.29 -51.98
N HIS A 4 4.21 6.32 -51.04
CA HIS A 4 3.90 6.08 -49.62
C HIS A 4 4.42 7.25 -48.76
N LYS A 5 3.47 8.15 -48.51
CA LYS A 5 3.40 9.12 -47.42
C LYS A 5 3.01 8.38 -46.13
N THR A 6 3.50 8.81 -44.96
CA THR A 6 2.86 8.79 -43.59
C THR A 6 3.97 8.85 -42.53
N ARG A 7 4.38 10.04 -42.05
CA ARG A 7 3.83 10.94 -41.00
C ARG A 7 4.59 10.80 -39.67
N ARG A 8 5.36 11.85 -39.37
CA ARG A 8 5.93 12.17 -38.05
C ARG A 8 4.77 12.42 -37.08
N ILE A 9 4.79 11.79 -35.91
CA ILE A 9 3.95 12.17 -34.77
C ILE A 9 4.92 12.65 -33.70
N GLY A 10 4.99 13.97 -33.54
CA GLY A 10 5.48 14.59 -32.31
C GLY A 10 4.33 14.63 -31.31
N THR A 11 4.63 14.35 -30.05
CA THR A 11 3.70 14.61 -28.93
C THR A 11 4.44 15.52 -27.96
N LEU A 12 4.06 16.80 -27.99
CA LEU A 12 4.34 17.77 -26.95
C LEU A 12 3.58 17.36 -25.67
N GLY A 13 4.28 17.46 -24.53
CA GLY A 13 3.77 18.10 -23.33
C GLY A 13 2.80 17.32 -22.43
N LEU A 14 3.25 17.02 -21.21
CA LEU A 14 2.52 17.45 -20.02
C LEU A 14 3.49 17.60 -18.84
N LEU A 15 3.69 18.85 -18.40
CA LEU A 15 4.13 19.16 -17.04
C LEU A 15 3.03 18.71 -16.06
N ALA A 16 3.37 17.96 -15.02
CA ALA A 16 2.55 17.94 -13.80
C ALA A 16 3.35 17.50 -12.56
N PHE A 17 3.62 18.47 -11.70
CA PHE A 17 3.66 18.36 -10.24
C PHE A 17 4.52 17.26 -9.60
N ALA A 18 5.84 17.48 -9.56
CA ALA A 18 6.71 16.89 -8.54
C ALA A 18 6.76 17.80 -7.30
N GLY A 19 5.63 17.97 -6.61
CA GLY A 19 5.55 18.63 -5.31
C GLY A 19 5.41 17.58 -4.22
N THR A 20 6.53 17.06 -3.72
CA THR A 20 6.57 16.08 -2.63
C THR A 20 6.01 16.69 -1.34
N LEU A 21 4.73 16.50 -1.05
CA LEU A 21 4.24 16.59 0.33
C LEU A 21 4.75 15.33 1.05
N ALA A 22 5.95 15.43 1.62
CA ALA A 22 6.46 14.45 2.56
C ALA A 22 5.52 14.43 3.79
N LEU A 23 4.48 13.60 3.72
CA LEU A 23 3.69 13.20 4.87
C LEU A 23 4.64 12.56 5.89
N ALA A 24 4.89 13.28 6.97
CA ALA A 24 5.74 12.86 8.08
C ALA A 24 5.45 11.40 8.50
N PRO A 25 6.48 10.60 8.85
CA PRO A 25 6.33 9.21 9.26
C PRO A 25 5.78 9.12 10.69
N MET A 26 4.52 9.51 10.89
CA MET A 26 3.86 9.41 12.19
C MET A 26 3.18 8.04 12.34
N ALA A 27 3.92 7.14 12.99
CA ALA A 27 3.42 6.18 13.96
C ALA A 27 2.14 5.41 13.59
N LEU A 28 2.28 4.49 12.64
CA LEU A 28 1.35 3.38 12.44
C LEU A 28 1.85 2.09 13.12
N ALA A 29 2.77 2.24 14.08
CA ALA A 29 3.65 1.21 14.59
C ALA A 29 3.00 0.16 15.51
N GLN A 30 1.68 0.19 15.71
CA GLN A 30 1.03 -0.68 16.69
C GLN A 30 -0.29 -1.26 16.18
N MET A 31 -0.28 -1.84 14.97
CA MET A 31 -1.27 -2.87 14.67
C MET A 31 -0.59 -4.23 14.95
N LYS A 32 -0.59 -4.64 16.22
CA LYS A 32 -0.30 -6.03 16.60
C LYS A 32 -1.53 -6.85 16.22
N GLY A 33 -1.63 -7.16 14.94
CA GLY A 33 -2.72 -7.96 14.41
C GLY A 33 -2.52 -9.45 14.68
N ASN A 34 -3.48 -10.27 14.24
CA ASN A 34 -3.34 -11.72 14.28
C ASN A 34 -2.85 -12.23 12.92
N PHE A 35 -1.65 -12.81 12.88
CA PHE A 35 -1.05 -13.35 11.65
C PHE A 35 -1.95 -14.41 11.01
N ALA A 36 -2.50 -15.34 11.80
CA ALA A 36 -3.34 -16.43 11.30
C ALA A 36 -4.68 -15.96 10.68
N VAL A 37 -5.12 -14.74 11.02
CA VAL A 37 -6.31 -14.12 10.40
C VAL A 37 -5.92 -13.37 9.14
N ALA A 38 -4.70 -12.83 9.08
CA ALA A 38 -4.18 -12.15 7.90
C ALA A 38 -3.74 -13.14 6.81
N ASP A 39 -3.15 -14.27 7.18
CA ASP A 39 -2.80 -15.40 6.31
C ASP A 39 -4.08 -16.20 6.00
N ALA A 40 -4.88 -15.69 5.07
CA ALA A 40 -6.22 -16.19 4.79
C ALA A 40 -6.21 -17.52 4.02
N ASN A 41 -5.20 -17.76 3.20
CA ASN A 41 -5.01 -19.01 2.48
C ASN A 41 -4.20 -20.05 3.27
N HIS A 42 -3.65 -19.68 4.43
CA HIS A 42 -2.88 -20.52 5.33
C HIS A 42 -1.62 -21.11 4.70
N ASP A 43 -0.94 -20.33 3.85
CA ASP A 43 0.30 -20.74 3.20
C ASP A 43 1.57 -20.34 4.00
N GLY A 44 1.37 -19.71 5.17
CA GLY A 44 2.44 -19.24 6.04
C GLY A 44 3.02 -17.90 5.60
N ARG A 45 2.39 -17.20 4.66
CA ARG A 45 2.80 -15.91 4.14
C ARG A 45 1.59 -14.99 4.06
N VAL A 46 1.82 -13.71 4.31
CA VAL A 46 0.80 -12.68 4.11
C VAL A 46 1.27 -11.80 2.97
N THR A 47 0.61 -11.90 1.83
CA THR A 47 0.83 -11.04 0.67
C THR A 47 0.22 -9.65 0.89
N PHE A 48 0.54 -8.68 0.03
CA PHE A 48 -0.06 -7.34 0.15
C PHE A 48 -1.60 -7.35 0.05
N PRO A 49 -2.26 -8.07 -0.88
CA PRO A 49 -3.72 -8.15 -0.93
C PRO A 49 -4.35 -8.66 0.38
N GLU A 50 -3.74 -9.68 0.99
CA GLU A 50 -4.19 -10.24 2.27
C GLU A 50 -4.01 -9.26 3.43
N PHE A 51 -2.85 -8.60 3.48
CA PHE A 51 -2.58 -7.54 4.43
C PHE A 51 -3.55 -6.36 4.29
N ASP A 52 -3.85 -5.95 3.05
CA ASP A 52 -4.77 -4.86 2.73
C ASP A 52 -6.18 -5.18 3.25
N ALA A 53 -6.72 -6.34 2.87
CA ALA A 53 -8.03 -6.80 3.33
C ALA A 53 -8.10 -6.86 4.88
N TYR A 54 -7.10 -7.47 5.51
CA TYR A 54 -7.01 -7.55 6.97
C TYR A 54 -6.95 -6.16 7.63
N ALA A 55 -6.09 -5.27 7.13
CA ALA A 55 -5.91 -3.94 7.70
C ALA A 55 -7.15 -3.06 7.50
N MET A 56 -7.82 -3.14 6.35
CA MET A 56 -9.08 -2.46 6.09
C MET A 56 -10.17 -2.92 7.06
N GLN A 57 -10.33 -4.23 7.26
CA GLN A 57 -11.31 -4.77 8.22
C GLN A 57 -11.02 -4.30 9.65
N MET A 58 -9.76 -4.34 10.08
CA MET A 58 -9.38 -3.91 11.42
C MET A 58 -9.57 -2.41 11.64
N LEU A 59 -9.22 -1.58 10.65
CA LEU A 59 -9.42 -0.12 10.71
C LEU A 59 -10.91 0.24 10.62
N ALA A 60 -11.71 -0.50 9.85
CA ALA A 60 -13.15 -0.31 9.77
C ALA A 60 -13.84 -0.53 11.12
N ASN A 61 -13.42 -1.54 11.87
CA ASN A 61 -13.97 -1.86 13.20
C ASN A 61 -13.36 -1.04 14.34
N ALA A 62 -12.24 -0.36 14.11
CA ALA A 62 -11.58 0.47 15.12
C ALA A 62 -12.24 1.86 15.24
N ASN A 63 -12.32 2.35 16.50
CA ASN A 63 -12.91 3.65 16.85
C ASN A 63 -11.88 4.70 17.29
N GLY A 64 -10.59 4.41 17.16
CA GLY A 64 -9.53 5.36 17.55
C GLY A 64 -9.37 6.53 16.55
N PRO A 65 -8.72 7.64 16.97
CA PRO A 65 -8.47 8.80 16.11
C PRO A 65 -7.77 8.43 14.80
N LEU A 66 -6.87 7.45 14.85
CA LEU A 66 -6.17 6.96 13.68
C LEU A 66 -7.06 6.25 12.67
N ALA A 67 -8.02 5.46 13.16
CA ALA A 67 -9.01 4.78 12.32
C ALA A 67 -9.96 5.78 11.68
N GLN A 68 -10.41 6.78 12.43
CA GLN A 68 -11.23 7.88 11.90
C GLN A 68 -10.49 8.65 10.80
N ARG A 69 -9.21 8.99 11.02
CA ARG A 69 -8.38 9.65 9.99
C ARG A 69 -8.22 8.79 8.75
N PHE A 70 -7.95 7.49 8.91
CA PHE A 70 -7.83 6.57 7.77
C PHE A 70 -9.14 6.45 6.99
N LYS A 71 -10.29 6.37 7.68
CA LYS A 71 -11.63 6.35 7.08
C LYS A 71 -11.96 7.63 6.31
N ALA A 72 -11.41 8.77 6.70
CA ALA A 72 -11.61 10.07 6.05
C ALA A 72 -10.68 10.31 4.84
N MET A 73 -9.72 9.43 4.57
CA MET A 73 -8.79 9.54 3.43
C MET A 73 -9.37 8.98 2.14
N THR A 74 -8.81 9.37 0.99
CA THR A 74 -9.18 8.77 -0.30
C THR A 74 -8.66 7.33 -0.41
N PRO A 75 -9.27 6.47 -1.24
CA PRO A 75 -8.78 5.09 -1.43
C PRO A 75 -7.30 5.01 -1.82
N GLN A 76 -6.82 5.93 -2.66
CA GLN A 76 -5.41 5.97 -3.07
C GLN A 76 -4.47 6.30 -1.90
N GLN A 77 -4.87 7.20 -1.00
CA GLN A 77 -4.11 7.52 0.21
C GLN A 77 -4.09 6.34 1.18
N GLN A 78 -5.22 5.65 1.33
CA GLN A 78 -5.32 4.44 2.15
C GLN A 78 -4.36 3.37 1.66
N GLN A 79 -4.39 3.04 0.36
CA GLN A 79 -3.48 2.07 -0.25
C GLN A 79 -2.01 2.47 -0.08
N SER A 80 -1.67 3.75 -0.31
CA SER A 80 -0.29 4.23 -0.12
C SER A 80 0.19 4.06 1.31
N ILE A 81 -0.69 4.27 2.29
CA ILE A 81 -0.37 4.07 3.70
C ILE A 81 -0.19 2.59 4.02
N LEU A 82 -1.08 1.72 3.55
CA LEU A 82 -1.00 0.29 3.80
C LEU A 82 0.23 -0.33 3.11
N GLN A 83 0.53 0.09 1.89
CA GLN A 83 1.72 -0.34 1.16
C GLN A 83 3.00 0.08 1.89
N LYS A 84 3.08 1.32 2.39
CA LYS A 84 4.21 1.77 3.21
C LYS A 84 4.37 0.94 4.48
N ARG A 85 3.27 0.57 5.14
CA ARG A 85 3.32 -0.29 6.34
C ARG A 85 3.78 -1.69 6.00
N PHE A 86 3.24 -2.28 4.95
CA PHE A 86 3.62 -3.59 4.47
C PHE A 86 5.12 -3.62 4.16
N ALA A 87 5.60 -2.69 3.34
CA ALA A 87 7.01 -2.61 2.97
C ALA A 87 7.93 -2.37 4.16
N LYS A 88 7.48 -1.60 5.18
CA LYS A 88 8.26 -1.42 6.42
C LYS A 88 8.43 -2.74 7.18
N ARG A 89 7.44 -3.63 7.10
CA ARG A 89 7.41 -4.89 7.84
C ARG A 89 8.05 -6.04 7.06
N ASP A 90 8.01 -6.01 5.74
CA ASP A 90 8.61 -7.01 4.84
C ASP A 90 10.14 -6.97 4.93
N GLN A 91 10.69 -7.65 5.94
CA GLN A 91 12.14 -7.71 6.13
C GLN A 91 12.74 -8.57 5.03
N GLY A 92 13.71 -7.98 4.33
CA GLY A 92 14.32 -8.60 3.16
C GLY A 92 13.60 -8.33 1.84
N ASN A 93 12.51 -7.54 1.83
CA ASN A 93 11.77 -7.13 0.62
C ASN A 93 11.36 -8.33 -0.25
N LYS A 94 10.80 -9.37 0.38
CA LYS A 94 10.46 -10.64 -0.25
C LYS A 94 9.14 -10.57 -1.02
N GLY A 95 8.34 -9.54 -0.78
CA GLY A 95 7.00 -9.37 -1.32
C GLY A 95 5.89 -10.05 -0.50
N TYR A 96 6.24 -10.57 0.69
CA TYR A 96 5.30 -11.18 1.64
C TYR A 96 5.82 -11.02 3.07
N LEU A 97 4.91 -11.04 4.04
CA LEU A 97 5.23 -11.06 5.46
C LEU A 97 5.14 -12.49 5.96
N ASP A 98 6.20 -13.00 6.56
CA ASP A 98 6.16 -14.22 7.36
C ASP A 98 5.87 -13.90 8.85
N GLN A 99 5.81 -14.95 9.67
CA GLN A 99 5.53 -14.78 11.10
C GLN A 99 6.63 -13.98 11.84
N ASN A 100 7.88 -14.00 11.35
CA ASN A 100 8.96 -13.20 11.95
C ASN A 100 8.79 -11.73 11.60
N ASP A 101 8.49 -11.41 10.33
CA ASP A 101 8.15 -10.06 9.89
C ASP A 101 6.97 -9.48 10.70
N TRP A 102 5.96 -10.32 10.95
CA TRP A 102 4.78 -9.93 11.73
C TRP A 102 5.09 -9.52 13.17
N ASN A 103 6.00 -10.25 13.81
CA ASN A 103 6.40 -10.07 15.20
C ASN A 103 7.55 -9.07 15.38
N ALA A 104 8.17 -8.63 14.29
CA ALA A 104 9.23 -7.65 14.31
C ALA A 104 8.75 -6.31 14.92
N PRO A 105 9.59 -5.64 15.74
CA PRO A 105 9.24 -4.40 16.43
C PRO A 105 9.01 -3.19 15.51
#